data_AF-A0A6J4JPN9-F1
#
_entry.id   AF-A0A6J4JPN9-F1
#
_cell.length_a   1.000
_cell.length_b   1.000
_cell.length_c   1.000
_cell.angle_alpha   90.00
_cell.angle_beta   90.00
_cell.angle_gamma   90.00
#
_symmetry.space_group_name_H-M   'P 1'
#
loop_
_entity.id
_entity.type
_entity.pdbx_description
1 polymer ?
#
loop_
_entity_poly.entity_id
_entity_poly.type
_entity_poly.pdbx_seq_one_letter_code
_entity_poly.pdbx_strand_id
1 'polypeptide(L)'
;MAVNITDPRQMTGADVTGRGGEKLGKVETVYLDNETQRPEWAAVKTGFFGSHVSLVPLATAQYDDGHLQVPYTKDEVQNAPHHDPGQELSVDDERQ
;
A
#
# COMPACT_ATOMS: atom_id res chain seq x y z
N MET A 1 -10.40 -15.46 18.04
CA MET A 1 -10.95 -14.14 17.64
C MET A 1 -10.24 -13.79 16.35
N ALA A 2 -10.89 -13.93 15.20
CA ALA A 2 -10.30 -13.53 13.93
C ALA A 2 -10.28 -12.00 13.92
N VAL A 3 -9.09 -11.41 13.84
CA VAL A 3 -8.97 -9.96 13.67
C VAL A 3 -9.53 -9.65 12.29
N ASN A 4 -10.75 -9.12 12.27
CA ASN A 4 -11.42 -8.72 11.05
C ASN A 4 -10.60 -7.57 10.44
N ILE A 5 -10.05 -7.78 9.26
CA ILE A 5 -9.23 -6.84 8.47
C ILE A 5 -10.13 -5.71 7.91
N THR A 6 -10.96 -5.09 8.76
CA THR A 6 -12.06 -4.19 8.35
C THR A 6 -11.85 -2.74 8.79
N ASP A 7 -10.92 -2.45 9.69
CA ASP A 7 -10.61 -1.06 10.06
C ASP A 7 -9.31 -0.58 9.38
N PRO A 8 -9.40 0.27 8.34
CA PRO A 8 -8.21 0.84 7.69
C PRO A 8 -7.36 1.67 8.67
N ARG A 9 -7.98 2.17 9.74
CA ARG A 9 -7.32 2.90 10.83
C ARG A 9 -6.30 2.06 11.61
N GLN A 10 -6.45 0.73 11.61
CA GLN A 10 -5.50 -0.20 12.24
C GLN A 10 -4.28 -0.47 11.34
N MET A 11 -4.41 -0.22 10.04
CA MET A 11 -3.32 -0.37 9.09
C MET A 11 -2.42 0.87 9.06
N THR A 12 -2.94 2.05 9.38
CA THR A 12 -2.14 3.26 9.51
C THR A 12 -1.06 3.08 10.59
N GLY A 13 0.20 3.30 10.23
CA GLY A 13 1.36 3.09 11.10
C GLY A 13 1.97 1.68 11.07
N ALA A 14 1.31 0.74 10.36
CA ALA A 14 1.78 -0.62 10.17
C ALA A 14 3.15 -0.66 9.50
N ASP A 15 3.95 -1.66 9.86
CA ASP A 15 5.28 -1.86 9.28
C ASP A 15 5.15 -2.58 7.93
N VAL A 16 5.74 -2.02 6.88
CA VAL A 16 5.65 -2.61 5.54
C VAL A 16 6.91 -3.39 5.23
N THR A 17 6.73 -4.66 4.89
CA THR A 17 7.81 -5.59 4.54
C THR A 17 7.69 -6.06 3.11
N GLY A 18 8.82 -6.19 2.42
CA GLY A 18 8.88 -6.68 1.05
C GLY A 18 8.85 -8.20 0.97
N ARG A 19 8.94 -8.72 -0.25
CA ARG A 19 8.94 -10.16 -0.54
C ARG A 19 10.05 -10.91 0.20
N GLY A 20 11.19 -10.28 0.44
CA GLY A 20 12.33 -10.88 1.17
C GLY A 20 12.25 -10.74 2.69
N GLY A 21 11.18 -10.17 3.24
CA GLY A 21 11.09 -9.82 4.66
C GLY A 21 11.89 -8.56 5.02
N GLU A 22 12.36 -7.81 4.02
CA GLU A 22 13.04 -6.54 4.23
C GLU A 22 12.05 -5.43 4.60
N LYS A 23 12.42 -4.55 5.53
CA LYS A 23 11.58 -3.40 5.87
C LYS A 23 11.63 -2.35 4.76
N LEU A 24 10.47 -2.07 4.18
CA LEU A 24 10.30 -1.05 3.14
C LEU A 24 9.98 0.32 3.75
N GLY A 25 9.17 0.33 4.80
CA GLY A 25 8.66 1.57 5.38
C GLY A 25 7.52 1.37 6.36
N LYS A 26 6.66 2.39 6.45
CA LYS A 26 5.43 2.36 7.24
C LYS A 26 4.25 2.87 6.43
N VAL A 27 3.07 2.33 6.71
CA VAL A 27 1.81 2.84 6.13
C VAL A 27 1.55 4.23 6.71
N GLU A 28 1.52 5.24 5.85
CA GLU A 28 1.17 6.61 6.21
C GLU A 28 -0.35 6.81 6.14
N THR A 29 -1.00 6.31 5.09
CA THR A 29 -2.47 6.43 4.90
C THR A 29 -2.99 5.31 4.02
N VAL A 30 -4.24 4.87 4.25
CA VAL A 30 -4.94 3.91 3.40
C VAL A 30 -6.03 4.63 2.63
N TYR A 31 -6.02 4.47 1.31
CA TYR A 31 -7.04 4.98 0.40
C TYR A 31 -8.06 3.90 0.11
N LEU A 32 -9.32 4.29 0.19
CA LEU A 32 -10.45 3.44 -0.15
C LEU A 32 -10.88 3.72 -1.58
N ASP A 33 -11.33 2.69 -2.28
CA ASP A 33 -12.04 2.85 -3.54
C ASP A 33 -13.38 3.59 -3.32
N ASN A 34 -13.70 4.52 -4.23
CA ASN A 34 -14.87 5.38 -4.10
C ASN A 34 -16.18 4.62 -4.36
N GLU A 35 -16.14 3.56 -5.18
CA GLU A 35 -17.34 2.79 -5.55
C GLU A 35 -17.68 1.73 -4.49
N THR A 36 -16.68 0.99 -4.04
CA THR A 36 -16.87 -0.15 -3.14
C THR A 36 -16.63 0.18 -1.66
N GLN A 37 -16.05 1.35 -1.38
CA GLN A 37 -15.58 1.76 -0.05
C GLN A 37 -14.59 0.76 0.58
N ARG A 38 -13.91 -0.04 -0.23
CA ARG A 38 -12.93 -1.03 0.22
C ARG A 38 -11.51 -0.48 0.15
N PRO A 39 -10.63 -0.87 1.06
CA PRO A 39 -9.24 -0.45 1.02
C PRO A 39 -8.55 -1.04 -0.21
N GLU A 40 -8.12 -0.16 -1.11
CA GLU A 40 -7.50 -0.52 -2.39
C GLU A 40 -6.00 -0.22 -2.39
N TRP A 41 -5.61 0.95 -1.86
CA TRP A 41 -4.22 1.40 -1.87
C TRP A 41 -3.74 1.78 -0.48
N ALA A 42 -2.48 1.49 -0.17
CA ALA A 42 -1.79 2.01 0.99
C ALA A 42 -0.63 2.91 0.56
N ALA A 43 -0.61 4.15 1.02
CA ALA A 43 0.55 5.02 0.95
C ALA A 43 1.58 4.55 1.98
N VAL A 44 2.73 4.08 1.47
CA VAL A 44 3.85 3.61 2.26
C VAL A 44 4.95 4.63 2.17
N LYS A 45 5.31 5.21 3.31
CA LYS A 45 6.46 6.10 3.40
C LYS A 45 7.74 5.28 3.43
N THR A 46 8.55 5.38 2.38
CA THR A 46 9.82 4.67 2.26
C THR A 46 11.02 5.60 2.48
N GLY A 47 12.08 5.07 3.12
CA GLY A 47 13.38 5.74 3.24
C GLY A 47 13.62 6.62 4.49
N PHE A 48 14.86 7.10 4.61
CA PHE A 48 15.40 7.84 5.77
C PHE A 48 15.18 9.36 5.74
N PHE A 49 14.77 9.91 4.60
CA PHE A 49 14.52 11.36 4.42
C PHE A 49 13.03 11.73 4.42
N GLY A 50 12.13 10.75 4.53
CA GLY A 50 10.70 10.99 4.73
C GLY A 50 9.96 11.67 3.57
N SER A 51 10.58 11.78 2.39
CA SER A 51 9.97 12.46 1.23
C SER A 51 9.43 11.50 0.16
N HIS A 52 9.74 10.21 0.24
CA HIS A 52 9.31 9.24 -0.76
C HIS A 52 8.09 8.47 -0.25
N VAL A 53 6.96 8.61 -0.95
CA VAL A 53 5.71 7.89 -0.65
C VAL A 53 5.38 7.02 -1.84
N SER A 54 5.27 5.72 -1.60
CA SER A 54 4.96 4.73 -2.62
C SER A 54 3.56 4.19 -2.36
N LEU A 55 2.71 4.16 -3.39
CA LEU A 55 1.38 3.57 -3.29
C LEU A 55 1.47 2.08 -3.60
N VAL A 56 0.97 1.26 -2.70
CA VAL A 56 1.01 -0.20 -2.84
C VAL A 56 -0.42 -0.75 -2.86
N PRO A 57 -0.77 -1.60 -3.84
CA PRO A 57 -2.11 -2.15 -3.94
C PRO A 57 -2.32 -3.20 -2.85
N LEU A 58 -3.33 -2.97 -2.01
CA LEU A 58 -3.70 -3.87 -0.92
C LEU A 58 -4.28 -5.19 -1.41
N ALA A 59 -4.78 -5.24 -2.65
CA ALA A 59 -5.24 -6.47 -3.28
C ALA A 59 -4.16 -7.55 -3.39
N THR A 60 -2.88 -7.15 -3.44
CA THR A 60 -1.73 -8.07 -3.49
C THR A 60 -0.92 -8.09 -2.18
N ALA A 61 -1.26 -7.20 -1.24
CA ALA A 61 -0.62 -7.12 0.05
C ALA A 61 -1.32 -8.03 1.06
N GLN A 62 -0.53 -8.58 1.99
CA GLN A 62 -1.01 -9.38 3.10
C GLN A 62 -0.82 -8.58 4.38
N TYR A 63 -1.91 -8.27 5.07
CA TYR A 63 -1.85 -7.61 6.37
C TYR A 63 -1.99 -8.66 7.49
N ASP A 64 -1.01 -8.71 8.38
CA ASP A 64 -0.96 -9.61 9.54
C ASP A 64 -0.61 -8.79 10.79
N ASP A 65 -1.52 -8.70 11.75
CA ASP A 65 -1.32 -8.11 13.10
C ASP A 65 -0.47 -6.80 13.13
N GLY A 66 -0.71 -5.86 12.21
CA GLY A 66 0.04 -4.59 12.15
C GLY A 66 1.30 -4.62 11.28
N HIS A 67 1.54 -5.70 10.54
CA HIS A 67 2.56 -5.83 9.52
C HIS A 67 1.91 -6.00 8.15
N LEU A 68 2.30 -5.18 7.18
CA LEU A 68 1.85 -5.27 5.79
C LEU A 68 2.98 -5.88 4.95
N GLN A 69 2.81 -7.13 4.54
CA GLN A 69 3.73 -7.80 3.62
C GLN A 69 3.29 -7.60 2.19
N VAL A 70 4.20 -7.15 1.33
CA VAL A 70 3.93 -6.88 -0.08
C VAL A 70 4.85 -7.75 -0.95
N PRO A 71 4.39 -8.22 -2.11
CA PRO A 71 5.18 -9.10 -2.98
C PRO A 71 6.26 -8.36 -3.79
N TYR A 72 6.65 -7.16 -3.36
CA TYR A 72 7.61 -6.28 -4.02
C TYR A 72 8.89 -6.15 -3.20
N THR A 73 10.00 -5.84 -3.87
CA THR A 73 11.27 -5.50 -3.22
C THR A 73 11.35 -4.02 -2.86
N LYS A 74 12.30 -3.65 -2.01
CA LYS A 74 12.54 -2.23 -1.70
C LYS A 74 12.85 -1.39 -2.94
N ASP A 75 13.58 -1.97 -3.88
CA ASP A 75 13.95 -1.28 -5.11
C ASP A 75 12.75 -1.01 -6.02
N GLU A 76 11.84 -1.98 -6.14
CA GLU A 76 10.59 -1.80 -6.89
C GLU A 76 9.69 -0.75 -6.24
N VAL A 77 9.60 -0.74 -4.91
CA VAL A 77 8.77 0.24 -4.19
C VAL A 77 9.36 1.64 -4.27
N GLN A 78 10.69 1.81 -4.21
CA GLN A 78 11.32 3.13 -4.35
C GLN A 78 11.36 3.64 -5.80
N ASN A 79 11.32 2.75 -6.79
CA ASN A 79 11.22 3.11 -8.21
C ASN A 79 9.78 3.09 -8.74
N ALA A 80 8.80 2.79 -7.89
CA ALA A 80 7.40 2.78 -8.28
C ALA A 80 7.00 4.18 -8.76
N PRO A 81 6.15 4.27 -9.80
CA PRO A 81 5.66 5.56 -10.25
C PRO A 81 4.94 6.25 -9.08
N HIS A 82 5.36 7.49 -8.75
CA HIS A 82 4.56 8.37 -7.90
C HIS A 82 3.24 8.59 -8.64
N HIS A 83 2.20 7.86 -8.27
CA HIS A 83 0.87 8.14 -8.78
C HIS A 83 0.39 9.39 -8.03
N ASP A 84 0.43 10.54 -8.69
CA ASP A 84 -0.29 11.72 -8.23
C ASP A 84 -1.76 11.32 -8.06
N PRO A 85 -2.34 11.41 -6.85
CA PRO A 85 -3.71 10.97 -6.56
C PRO A 85 -4.77 11.97 -7.10
N GLY A 86 -4.56 12.46 -8.32
CA GLY A 86 -5.43 13.39 -9.03
C GLY A 86 -5.62 13.08 -10.51
N GLN A 87 -4.93 12.08 -11.06
CA GLN A 87 -5.37 11.45 -12.29
C GLN A 87 -6.20 10.24 -11.91
N GLU A 88 -7.50 10.33 -12.18
CA GLU A 88 -8.38 9.19 -12.33
C GLU A 88 -7.58 8.02 -12.92
N LEU A 89 -7.59 6.88 -12.23
CA LEU A 89 -7.35 5.59 -12.87
C LEU A 89 -8.42 5.49 -13.95
N SER A 90 -8.18 6.10 -15.11
CA SER A 90 -8.97 5.88 -16.30
C SER A 90 -8.94 4.37 -16.49
N VAL A 91 -10.13 3.80 -16.42
CA VAL A 91 -10.46 2.39 -16.62
C VAL A 91 -10.19 2.03 -18.09
N ASP A 92 -8.96 2.26 -18.55
CA ASP A 92 -8.48 2.11 -19.91
C ASP A 92 -7.17 1.31 -19.89
N ASP A 93 -7.18 0.20 -19.16
CA ASP A 93 -6.35 -0.97 -19.49
C ASP A 93 -7.14 -2.26 -19.19
N GLU A 94 -8.46 -2.22 -19.42
CA GLU A 94 -9.23 -3.42 -19.69
C GLU A 94 -9.48 -3.50 -21.20
N ARG A 95 -8.48 -3.96 -21.96
CA ARG A 95 -8.64 -4.78 -23.19
C ARG A 95 -7.31 -5.04 -23.88
N GLN A 96 -6.92 -6.31 -23.86
CA GLN A 96 -6.72 -7.02 -25.11
C GLN A 96 -8.01 -7.76 -25.47
#